data_AF-A0A7C8AGE7-F1
#
_entry.id   AF-A0A7C8AGE7-F1
#
_cell.length_a   1.000
_cell.length_b   1.000
_cell.length_c   1.000
_cell.angle_alpha   90.00
_cell.angle_beta   90.00
_cell.angle_gamma   90.00
#
_symmetry.space_group_name_H-M   'P 1'
#
loop_
_entity.id
_entity.type
_entity.pdbx_description
1 polymer ?
#
loop_
_entity_poly.entity_id
_entity_poly.type
_entity_poly.pdbx_seq_one_letter_code
_entity_poly.pdbx_strand_id
1 'polypeptide(L)'
;MIKKLLVLTMLFGFCACNVWAVDIFSSWVGDDGGLWDQASNWNPGIVPDNSGGNNFYVTISPAGSNSIRFTQDRTVSRITCYGEVDLEIGERTLSLLDPNGLINHGIFEATGSGVEHEINGNILNTEGAIIEVSYWFQHQGKFVNNGQLMVIPGGNASIEDGNLINNGTVWLYDGTASADGLENSDSGIISGFGSLYGGQVIQNAGSIRAFGGPLTIAYDLSLNNSGSLVNEPGTALQIGPVGSPEDVNDINNHGTIEVNAGGSVVFDADVVNEPDGFIELNGGTFGARTITQSAGAEFEGLGTITGDVVIEPNSVVGPVSIIRLTGPTNVFGNVTIGAGATFEVSDGTTIITGHTTCNNGTIHMIGGRVICQGGLTDNNCEIIWEPGIDSNAADYNLDGRVNLEDYAQFARTWLWEASWR
;
A
#
# COMPACT_ATOMS: atom_id res chain seq x y z
N MET A 1 -88.95 -15.37 -22.73
CA MET A 1 -88.18 -15.94 -23.86
C MET A 1 -86.70 -15.67 -23.55
N ILE A 2 -86.05 -16.63 -22.90
CA ILE A 2 -84.66 -16.57 -22.39
C ILE A 2 -83.87 -17.62 -23.16
N LYS A 3 -82.71 -17.25 -23.74
CA LYS A 3 -81.50 -18.08 -23.97
C LYS A 3 -80.53 -17.38 -24.93
N LYS A 4 -79.26 -17.23 -24.49
CA LYS A 4 -77.95 -17.13 -25.19
C LYS A 4 -76.98 -16.57 -24.13
N LEU A 5 -76.24 -17.30 -23.27
CA LEU A 5 -75.36 -18.48 -23.38
C LEU A 5 -74.26 -18.32 -24.45
N LEU A 6 -72.96 -18.54 -24.24
CA LEU A 6 -71.99 -18.56 -23.13
C LEU A 6 -70.62 -18.85 -23.82
N VAL A 7 -69.51 -18.42 -23.23
CA VAL A 7 -68.12 -18.93 -23.41
C VAL A 7 -67.40 -18.67 -24.74
N LEU A 8 -66.57 -17.62 -24.74
CA LEU A 8 -65.33 -17.55 -25.50
C LEU A 8 -64.20 -17.22 -24.51
N THR A 9 -63.69 -18.25 -23.84
CA THR A 9 -62.49 -18.15 -22.97
C THR A 9 -61.78 -19.51 -23.01
N MET A 10 -61.31 -19.90 -24.20
CA MET A 10 -60.40 -21.04 -24.36
C MET A 10 -58.97 -20.56 -24.18
N LEU A 11 -58.43 -20.81 -22.99
CA LEU A 11 -57.22 -21.62 -22.82
C LEU A 11 -56.01 -21.28 -23.72
N PHE A 12 -55.42 -20.09 -23.57
CA PHE A 12 -53.96 -19.94 -23.72
C PHE A 12 -53.33 -20.08 -22.33
N GLY A 13 -53.35 -21.32 -21.82
CA GLY A 13 -52.47 -21.70 -20.72
C GLY A 13 -51.06 -21.75 -21.29
N PHE A 14 -50.31 -20.66 -21.17
CA PHE A 14 -48.86 -20.67 -21.27
C PHE A 14 -48.35 -21.68 -20.22
N CYS A 15 -48.14 -22.93 -20.62
CA CYS A 15 -47.17 -23.79 -19.97
C CYS A 15 -45.80 -23.17 -20.23
N ALA A 16 -45.45 -22.15 -19.45
CA ALA A 16 -44.06 -21.86 -19.18
C ALA A 16 -43.53 -23.09 -18.42
N CYS A 17 -43.02 -24.07 -19.16
CA CYS A 17 -42.08 -25.03 -18.60
C CYS A 17 -40.90 -24.19 -18.12
N ASN A 18 -40.92 -23.81 -16.85
CA ASN A 18 -39.70 -23.43 -16.17
C ASN A 18 -38.81 -24.67 -16.27
N VAL A 19 -37.87 -24.67 -17.22
CA VAL A 19 -36.77 -25.63 -17.22
C VAL A 19 -35.86 -25.11 -16.12
N TRP A 20 -35.84 -25.81 -14.98
CA TRP A 20 -34.99 -25.42 -13.87
C TRP A 20 -33.56 -25.77 -14.28
N ALA A 21 -32.63 -24.83 -14.09
CA ALA A 21 -31.22 -25.12 -14.29
C ALA A 21 -30.83 -26.32 -13.42
N VAL A 22 -30.20 -27.31 -14.03
CA VAL A 22 -29.70 -28.48 -13.30
C VAL A 22 -28.28 -28.17 -12.83
N ASP A 23 -28.02 -28.40 -11.55
CA ASP A 23 -26.68 -28.30 -10.98
C ASP A 23 -25.87 -29.56 -11.34
N ILE A 24 -24.72 -29.36 -11.98
CA ILE A 24 -23.82 -30.41 -12.42
C ILE A 24 -22.46 -30.19 -11.77
N PHE A 25 -22.00 -31.20 -11.02
CA PHE A 25 -20.67 -31.22 -10.42
C PHE A 25 -19.71 -31.93 -11.38
N SER A 26 -18.79 -31.16 -11.96
CA SER A 26 -17.82 -31.67 -12.93
C SER A 26 -16.43 -31.68 -12.33
N SER A 27 -15.71 -32.78 -12.48
CA SER A 27 -14.31 -32.88 -12.08
C SER A 27 -13.41 -33.02 -13.31
N TRP A 28 -12.31 -32.27 -13.33
CA TRP A 28 -11.26 -32.42 -14.33
C TRP A 28 -10.54 -33.75 -14.10
N VAL A 29 -10.51 -34.60 -15.13
CA VAL A 29 -9.77 -35.88 -15.12
C VAL A 29 -8.63 -35.90 -16.15
N GLY A 30 -8.70 -35.01 -17.15
CA GLY A 30 -7.59 -34.63 -18.03
C GLY A 30 -7.15 -35.61 -19.13
N ASP A 31 -6.09 -35.13 -19.80
CA ASP A 31 -5.07 -35.67 -20.72
C ASP A 31 -5.30 -35.96 -22.23
N ASP A 32 -6.47 -35.63 -22.81
CA ASP A 32 -6.60 -35.38 -24.27
C ASP A 32 -6.08 -33.97 -24.63
N GLY A 33 -4.77 -33.75 -24.44
CA GLY A 33 -4.08 -32.50 -24.77
C GLY A 33 -4.47 -31.28 -23.91
N GLY A 34 -5.10 -31.50 -22.77
CA GLY A 34 -5.45 -30.44 -21.81
C GLY A 34 -6.56 -29.50 -22.27
N LEU A 35 -7.35 -29.86 -23.28
CA LEU A 35 -8.37 -28.97 -23.84
C LEU A 35 -9.65 -28.97 -22.98
N TRP A 36 -10.14 -27.79 -22.59
CA TRP A 36 -11.40 -27.62 -21.85
C TRP A 36 -12.59 -28.23 -22.62
N ASP A 37 -12.58 -28.12 -23.94
CA ASP A 37 -13.72 -28.47 -24.81
C ASP A 37 -13.87 -29.98 -25.07
N GLN A 38 -12.97 -30.80 -24.55
CA GLN A 38 -13.03 -32.26 -24.73
C GLN A 38 -13.80 -32.90 -23.58
N ALA A 39 -14.95 -33.48 -23.91
CA ALA A 39 -15.79 -34.16 -22.93
C ALA A 39 -15.07 -35.32 -22.20
N SER A 40 -14.06 -35.95 -22.83
CA SER A 40 -13.22 -36.98 -22.22
C SER A 40 -12.38 -36.47 -21.05
N ASN A 41 -12.09 -35.17 -20.99
CA ASN A 41 -11.32 -34.56 -19.90
C ASN A 41 -12.17 -34.27 -18.65
N TRP A 42 -13.48 -34.57 -18.68
CA TRP A 42 -14.42 -34.28 -17.61
C TRP A 42 -15.10 -35.54 -17.05
N ASN A 43 -15.42 -35.50 -15.76
CA ASN A 43 -16.30 -36.48 -15.12
C ASN A 43 -17.43 -35.77 -14.36
N PRO A 44 -18.71 -35.94 -14.74
CA PRO A 44 -19.18 -36.71 -15.90
C PRO A 44 -18.64 -36.14 -17.22
N GLY A 45 -18.61 -36.95 -18.28
CA GLY A 45 -18.09 -36.59 -19.60
C GLY A 45 -18.95 -35.56 -20.34
N ILE A 46 -19.08 -34.39 -19.75
CA ILE A 46 -19.89 -33.25 -20.17
C ILE A 46 -19.01 -32.01 -20.00
N VAL A 47 -18.81 -31.27 -21.09
CA VAL A 47 -18.04 -30.03 -21.09
C VAL A 47 -18.76 -28.99 -20.22
N PRO A 48 -18.13 -28.44 -19.17
CA PRO A 48 -18.73 -27.40 -18.35
C PRO A 48 -18.96 -26.11 -19.15
N ASP A 49 -20.24 -25.76 -19.30
CA ASP A 49 -20.69 -24.52 -19.93
C ASP A 49 -22.15 -24.22 -19.57
N ASN A 50 -22.38 -23.10 -18.89
CA ASN A 50 -23.71 -22.63 -18.46
C ASN A 50 -24.54 -22.05 -19.63
N SER A 51 -23.99 -21.90 -20.83
CA SER A 51 -24.73 -21.40 -22.01
C SER A 51 -25.97 -22.25 -22.36
N GLY A 52 -25.98 -23.52 -21.97
CA GLY A 52 -27.10 -24.46 -22.15
C GLY A 52 -28.19 -24.41 -21.08
N GLY A 53 -28.10 -23.49 -20.11
CA GLY A 53 -29.08 -23.35 -19.02
C GLY A 53 -28.86 -24.28 -17.82
N ASN A 54 -27.73 -24.98 -17.75
CA ASN A 54 -27.30 -25.72 -16.55
C ASN A 54 -26.35 -24.86 -15.71
N ASN A 55 -26.14 -25.25 -14.45
CA ASN A 55 -25.15 -24.66 -13.56
C ASN A 55 -24.00 -25.64 -13.36
N PHE A 56 -22.79 -25.27 -13.75
CA PHE A 56 -21.61 -26.12 -13.58
C PHE A 56 -20.75 -25.68 -12.39
N TYR A 57 -20.52 -26.63 -11.48
CA TYR A 57 -19.59 -26.52 -10.36
C TYR A 57 -18.38 -27.40 -10.63
N VAL A 58 -17.28 -26.74 -11.00
CA VAL A 58 -16.07 -27.41 -11.50
C VAL A 58 -15.07 -27.61 -10.37
N THR A 59 -14.51 -28.81 -10.27
CA THR A 59 -13.35 -29.11 -9.43
C THR A 59 -12.17 -29.51 -10.30
N ILE A 60 -11.04 -28.83 -10.12
CA ILE A 60 -9.79 -29.09 -10.83
C ILE A 60 -8.78 -29.55 -9.78
N SER A 61 -8.39 -30.82 -9.85
CA SER A 61 -7.38 -31.42 -9.00
C SER A 61 -6.54 -32.33 -9.89
N PRO A 62 -5.64 -31.78 -10.70
CA PRO A 62 -5.02 -32.50 -11.79
C PRO A 62 -4.19 -33.66 -11.26
N ALA A 63 -4.49 -34.87 -11.75
CA ALA A 63 -3.63 -36.04 -11.64
C ALA A 63 -2.77 -36.24 -12.91
N GLY A 64 -2.99 -35.42 -13.94
CA GLY A 64 -2.35 -35.44 -15.27
C GLY A 64 -1.83 -34.04 -15.66
N SER A 65 -2.18 -33.53 -16.86
CA SER A 65 -1.81 -32.16 -17.27
C SER A 65 -2.32 -31.11 -16.28
N ASN A 66 -1.43 -30.25 -15.81
CA ASN A 66 -1.70 -29.07 -14.99
C ASN A 66 -2.17 -27.87 -15.84
N SER A 67 -1.82 -27.83 -17.13
CA SER A 67 -2.29 -26.82 -18.09
C SER A 67 -3.62 -27.23 -18.73
N ILE A 68 -4.59 -26.31 -18.67
CA ILE A 68 -5.96 -26.43 -19.17
C ILE A 68 -6.24 -25.29 -20.13
N ARG A 69 -6.40 -25.64 -21.41
CA ARG A 69 -6.52 -24.69 -22.52
C ARG A 69 -7.95 -24.45 -22.92
N PHE A 70 -8.33 -23.18 -23.00
CA PHE A 70 -9.63 -22.74 -23.52
C PHE A 70 -9.52 -22.50 -25.02
N THR A 71 -10.50 -22.98 -25.78
CA THR A 71 -10.60 -22.72 -27.22
C THR A 71 -11.68 -21.70 -27.57
N GLN A 72 -12.53 -21.36 -26.61
CA GLN A 72 -13.60 -20.37 -26.70
C GLN A 72 -13.95 -19.83 -25.31
N ASP A 73 -14.72 -18.75 -25.26
CA ASP A 73 -15.24 -18.20 -24.01
C ASP A 73 -16.10 -19.23 -23.27
N ARG A 74 -16.06 -19.17 -21.94
CA ARG A 74 -16.78 -20.11 -21.08
C ARG A 74 -17.46 -19.38 -19.94
N THR A 75 -18.69 -19.81 -19.66
CA THR A 75 -19.41 -19.41 -18.45
C THR A 75 -19.62 -20.64 -17.59
N VAL A 76 -19.19 -20.62 -16.34
CA VAL A 76 -19.49 -21.65 -15.35
C VAL A 76 -19.98 -21.01 -14.06
N SER A 77 -20.57 -21.79 -13.16
CA SER A 77 -21.02 -21.22 -11.89
C SER A 77 -19.84 -21.02 -10.95
N ARG A 78 -19.01 -22.05 -10.76
CA ARG A 78 -17.87 -22.00 -9.83
C ARG A 78 -16.72 -22.90 -10.29
N ILE A 79 -15.49 -22.53 -9.96
CA ILE A 79 -14.30 -23.37 -10.09
C ILE A 79 -13.62 -23.51 -8.73
N THR A 80 -13.19 -24.72 -8.37
CA THR A 80 -12.36 -24.98 -7.20
C THR A 80 -11.10 -25.71 -7.64
N CYS A 81 -9.95 -25.08 -7.41
CA CYS A 81 -8.63 -25.59 -7.82
C CYS A 81 -7.87 -26.16 -6.62
N TYR A 82 -7.26 -27.33 -6.82
CA TYR A 82 -6.34 -27.99 -5.90
C TYR A 82 -5.07 -28.38 -6.65
N GLY A 83 -3.92 -28.40 -5.96
CA GLY A 83 -2.64 -28.69 -6.60
C GLY A 83 -2.18 -27.54 -7.50
N GLU A 84 -1.35 -27.84 -8.48
CA GLU A 84 -0.85 -26.87 -9.46
C GLU A 84 -1.78 -26.85 -10.68
N VAL A 85 -2.33 -25.68 -10.99
CA VAL A 85 -3.30 -25.47 -12.07
C VAL A 85 -2.91 -24.24 -12.87
N ASP A 86 -2.70 -24.43 -14.16
CA ASP A 86 -2.54 -23.37 -15.15
C ASP A 86 -3.80 -23.35 -16.03
N LEU A 87 -4.54 -22.24 -15.97
CA LEU A 87 -5.67 -22.01 -16.86
C LEU A 87 -5.19 -21.14 -18.02
N GLU A 88 -4.87 -21.78 -19.13
CA GLU A 88 -4.52 -21.14 -20.39
C GLU A 88 -5.79 -20.60 -21.09
N ILE A 89 -6.28 -19.46 -20.62
CA ILE A 89 -7.49 -18.82 -21.18
C ILE A 89 -7.17 -18.16 -22.53
N GLY A 90 -6.03 -17.46 -22.62
CA GLY A 90 -5.67 -16.67 -23.79
C GLY A 90 -6.67 -15.52 -24.04
N GLU A 91 -6.85 -15.08 -25.30
CA GLU A 91 -7.78 -14.00 -25.70
C GLU A 91 -9.28 -14.36 -25.55
N ARG A 92 -9.63 -15.09 -24.50
CA ARG A 92 -10.97 -15.57 -24.19
C ARG A 92 -11.35 -15.08 -22.81
N THR A 93 -12.64 -15.17 -22.51
CA THR A 93 -13.16 -14.78 -21.21
C THR A 93 -13.71 -16.01 -20.47
N LEU A 94 -13.31 -16.16 -19.20
CA LEU A 94 -13.92 -17.10 -18.27
C LEU A 94 -14.85 -16.33 -17.32
N SER A 95 -16.16 -16.54 -17.44
CA SER A 95 -17.16 -15.94 -16.56
C SER A 95 -17.63 -16.92 -15.47
N LEU A 96 -17.68 -16.46 -14.23
CA LEU A 96 -18.03 -17.19 -13.02
C LEU A 96 -19.27 -16.56 -12.37
N LEU A 97 -20.37 -17.30 -12.31
CA LEU A 97 -21.68 -16.75 -11.89
C LEU A 97 -21.94 -16.81 -10.38
N ASP A 98 -21.31 -17.75 -9.67
CA ASP A 98 -21.47 -17.90 -8.22
C ASP A 98 -20.66 -16.80 -7.50
N PRO A 99 -21.18 -16.19 -6.42
CA PRO A 99 -20.41 -15.31 -5.56
C PRO A 99 -19.08 -15.90 -5.04
N ASN A 100 -18.94 -17.22 -5.00
CA ASN A 100 -17.70 -17.92 -4.65
C ASN A 100 -16.84 -18.29 -5.87
N GLY A 101 -17.03 -17.59 -7.00
CA GLY A 101 -16.45 -17.80 -8.33
C GLY A 101 -15.31 -18.82 -8.45
N LEU A 102 -14.05 -18.39 -8.27
CA LEU A 102 -12.88 -19.26 -8.28
C LEU A 102 -12.31 -19.35 -6.87
N ILE A 103 -12.15 -20.59 -6.38
CA ILE A 103 -11.51 -20.87 -5.08
C ILE A 103 -10.21 -21.60 -5.34
N ASN A 104 -9.09 -20.98 -5.00
CA ASN A 104 -7.76 -21.59 -5.12
C ASN A 104 -7.28 -22.15 -3.78
N HIS A 105 -6.96 -23.45 -3.74
CA HIS A 105 -6.35 -24.16 -2.62
C HIS A 105 -4.91 -24.63 -2.87
N GLY A 106 -4.34 -24.31 -4.04
CA GLY A 106 -3.00 -24.76 -4.43
C GLY A 106 -2.22 -23.65 -5.12
N ILE A 107 -1.55 -23.98 -6.22
CA ILE A 107 -0.83 -23.02 -7.05
C ILE A 107 -1.67 -22.77 -8.29
N PHE A 108 -2.08 -21.54 -8.49
CA PHE A 108 -2.78 -21.09 -9.68
C PHE A 108 -1.85 -20.20 -10.50
N GLU A 109 -1.44 -20.68 -11.66
CA GLU A 109 -0.58 -19.94 -12.56
C GLU A 109 -1.45 -19.20 -13.58
N ALA A 110 -1.38 -17.88 -13.56
CA ALA A 110 -1.91 -17.03 -14.63
C ALA A 110 -0.79 -16.82 -15.67
N THR A 111 -0.31 -17.92 -16.24
CA THR A 111 0.78 -17.96 -17.22
C THR A 111 0.21 -17.79 -18.62
N GLY A 112 0.35 -16.60 -19.19
CA GLY A 112 -0.01 -16.34 -20.59
C GLY A 112 1.19 -16.48 -21.50
N SER A 113 1.02 -17.11 -22.66
CA SER A 113 2.01 -17.17 -23.74
C SER A 113 2.22 -15.81 -24.43
N GLY A 114 2.27 -14.71 -23.68
CA GLY A 114 2.24 -13.35 -24.18
C GLY A 114 0.83 -12.84 -24.52
N VAL A 115 -0.22 -13.43 -23.91
CA VAL A 115 -1.62 -13.07 -24.14
C VAL A 115 -2.30 -12.80 -22.79
N GLU A 116 -3.20 -11.83 -22.78
CA GLU A 116 -4.07 -11.46 -21.65
C GLU A 116 -5.05 -12.57 -21.28
N HIS A 117 -5.19 -12.84 -19.99
CA HIS A 117 -6.21 -13.73 -19.44
C HIS A 117 -7.30 -12.92 -18.75
N GLU A 118 -8.57 -13.16 -19.11
CA GLU A 118 -9.71 -12.46 -18.51
C GLU A 118 -10.59 -13.42 -17.69
N ILE A 119 -10.72 -13.16 -16.39
CA ILE A 119 -11.65 -13.86 -15.49
C ILE A 119 -12.68 -12.86 -14.94
N ASN A 120 -13.96 -13.12 -15.18
CA ASN A 120 -15.06 -12.29 -14.71
C ASN A 120 -15.81 -13.04 -13.60
N GLY A 121 -15.80 -12.52 -12.37
CA GLY A 121 -16.41 -13.11 -11.19
C GLY A 121 -15.44 -13.09 -10.00
N ASN A 122 -15.88 -13.52 -8.82
CA ASN A 122 -15.05 -13.37 -7.62
C ASN A 122 -13.94 -14.42 -7.53
N ILE A 123 -12.78 -14.05 -6.99
CA ILE A 123 -11.66 -14.95 -6.69
C ILE A 123 -11.40 -14.97 -5.18
N LEU A 124 -11.23 -16.17 -4.64
CA LEU A 124 -10.75 -16.44 -3.29
C LEU A 124 -9.48 -17.29 -3.36
N ASN A 125 -8.34 -16.67 -3.07
CA ASN A 125 -7.08 -17.38 -2.82
C ASN A 125 -7.02 -17.77 -1.34
N THR A 126 -7.06 -19.06 -1.03
CA THR A 126 -7.13 -19.52 0.36
C THR A 126 -5.78 -19.50 1.07
N GLU A 127 -5.79 -19.65 2.39
CA GLU A 127 -4.56 -19.71 3.19
C GLU A 127 -3.64 -20.84 2.69
N GLY A 128 -2.35 -20.51 2.50
CA GLY A 128 -1.35 -21.44 1.97
C GLY A 128 -1.38 -21.64 0.45
N ALA A 129 -2.38 -21.09 -0.26
CA ALA A 129 -2.44 -21.12 -1.71
C ALA A 129 -1.63 -19.97 -2.34
N ILE A 130 -1.19 -20.14 -3.58
CA ILE A 130 -0.38 -19.20 -4.35
C ILE A 130 -1.10 -18.90 -5.66
N ILE A 131 -1.20 -17.63 -6.02
CA ILE A 131 -1.51 -17.17 -7.37
C ILE A 131 -0.23 -16.54 -7.91
N GLU A 132 0.31 -17.07 -9.00
CA GLU A 132 1.48 -16.52 -9.68
C GLU A 132 1.07 -15.87 -11.00
N VAL A 133 1.48 -14.62 -11.18
CA VAL A 133 1.19 -13.79 -12.36
C VAL A 133 2.51 -13.43 -13.04
N SER A 134 2.73 -14.03 -14.21
CA SER A 134 3.97 -13.88 -14.99
C SER A 134 3.80 -13.06 -16.28
N TYR A 135 2.56 -12.83 -16.69
CA TYR A 135 2.21 -11.96 -17.79
C TYR A 135 0.96 -11.17 -17.41
N TRP A 136 -0.03 -11.05 -18.28
CA TRP A 136 -1.21 -10.22 -18.05
C TRP A 136 -2.39 -11.04 -17.52
N PHE A 137 -2.81 -10.71 -16.31
CA PHE A 137 -3.96 -11.28 -15.61
C PHE A 137 -4.97 -10.18 -15.35
N GLN A 138 -6.04 -10.16 -16.13
CA GLN A 138 -7.17 -9.28 -15.96
C GLN A 138 -8.30 -10.02 -15.25
N HIS A 139 -8.82 -9.41 -14.20
CA HIS A 139 -9.88 -9.96 -13.39
C HIS A 139 -10.93 -8.90 -13.11
N GLN A 140 -12.20 -9.24 -13.31
CA GLN A 140 -13.33 -8.38 -12.98
C GLN A 140 -14.10 -8.92 -11.79
N GLY A 141 -14.14 -8.15 -10.70
CA GLY A 141 -14.90 -8.49 -9.49
C GLY A 141 -14.04 -8.55 -8.23
N LYS A 142 -14.56 -9.14 -7.15
CA LYS A 142 -13.88 -9.15 -5.86
C LYS A 142 -12.72 -10.16 -5.85
N PHE A 143 -11.52 -9.72 -5.49
CA PHE A 143 -10.36 -10.59 -5.28
C PHE A 143 -10.00 -10.61 -3.80
N VAL A 144 -10.08 -11.78 -3.16
CA VAL A 144 -9.68 -11.97 -1.76
C VAL A 144 -8.43 -12.84 -1.70
N ASN A 145 -7.34 -12.27 -1.20
CA ASN A 145 -6.08 -12.98 -0.98
C ASN A 145 -5.88 -13.32 0.49
N ASN A 146 -6.07 -14.58 0.87
CA ASN A 146 -5.66 -15.11 2.19
C ASN A 146 -4.33 -15.88 2.13
N GLY A 147 -3.83 -16.16 0.93
CA GLY A 147 -2.58 -16.87 0.68
C GLY A 147 -1.51 -15.91 0.15
N GLN A 148 -0.92 -16.26 -0.99
CA GLN A 148 0.07 -15.45 -1.68
C GLN A 148 -0.41 -15.05 -3.07
N LEU A 149 -0.30 -13.77 -3.42
CA LEU A 149 -0.34 -13.27 -4.79
C LEU A 149 1.08 -12.84 -5.16
N MET A 150 1.69 -13.50 -6.15
CA MET A 150 3.04 -13.23 -6.62
C MET A 150 2.97 -12.63 -8.01
N VAL A 151 3.37 -11.37 -8.16
CA VAL A 151 3.50 -10.73 -9.46
C VAL A 151 4.99 -10.62 -9.79
N ILE A 152 5.43 -11.50 -10.67
CA ILE A 152 6.86 -11.67 -11.01
C ILE A 152 7.25 -10.74 -12.17
N PRO A 153 8.53 -10.69 -12.61
CA PRO A 153 8.94 -9.74 -13.65
C PRO A 153 8.16 -9.93 -14.95
N GLY A 154 7.57 -8.84 -15.46
CA GLY A 154 6.69 -8.86 -16.63
C GLY A 154 5.23 -9.19 -16.33
N GLY A 155 4.91 -9.56 -15.08
CA GLY A 155 3.56 -9.77 -14.60
C GLY A 155 2.80 -8.47 -14.39
N ASN A 156 1.53 -8.49 -14.77
CA ASN A 156 0.53 -7.46 -14.52
C ASN A 156 -0.74 -8.14 -14.01
N ALA A 157 -1.09 -7.88 -12.74
CA ALA A 157 -2.34 -8.31 -12.15
C ALA A 157 -3.29 -7.11 -12.06
N SER A 158 -4.31 -7.06 -12.92
CA SER A 158 -5.31 -6.00 -12.97
C SER A 158 -6.66 -6.50 -12.47
N ILE A 159 -7.12 -5.94 -11.35
CA ILE A 159 -8.45 -6.17 -10.77
C ILE A 159 -9.34 -4.97 -11.11
N GLU A 160 -10.09 -5.08 -12.20
CA GLU A 160 -11.01 -4.05 -12.68
C GLU A 160 -12.41 -4.23 -12.08
N ASP A 161 -13.16 -3.13 -11.95
CA ASP A 161 -14.52 -3.12 -11.41
C ASP A 161 -14.65 -3.89 -10.07
N GLY A 162 -13.60 -3.82 -9.25
CA GLY A 162 -13.38 -4.75 -8.16
C GLY A 162 -12.33 -4.31 -7.14
N ASN A 163 -12.40 -4.92 -5.95
CA ASN A 163 -11.44 -4.65 -4.87
C ASN A 163 -10.49 -5.83 -4.69
N LEU A 164 -9.21 -5.51 -4.45
CA LEU A 164 -8.24 -6.41 -3.87
C LEU A 164 -8.29 -6.30 -2.34
N ILE A 165 -8.73 -7.37 -1.68
CA ILE A 165 -8.68 -7.50 -0.22
C ILE A 165 -7.55 -8.46 0.12
N ASN A 166 -6.48 -7.92 0.71
CA ASN A 166 -5.31 -8.66 1.10
C ASN A 166 -5.32 -8.97 2.61
N ASN A 167 -5.47 -10.24 2.94
CA ASN A 167 -5.29 -10.80 4.29
C ASN A 167 -4.02 -11.65 4.42
N GLY A 168 -3.42 -12.04 3.29
CA GLY A 168 -2.17 -12.79 3.22
C GLY A 168 -1.02 -11.91 2.72
N THR A 169 -0.28 -12.39 1.73
CA THR A 169 0.88 -11.67 1.18
C THR A 169 0.72 -11.37 -0.31
N VAL A 170 1.03 -10.14 -0.71
CA VAL A 170 1.28 -9.75 -2.10
C VAL A 170 2.77 -9.52 -2.26
N TRP A 171 3.39 -10.26 -3.18
CA TRP A 171 4.79 -10.09 -3.56
C TRP A 171 4.88 -9.41 -4.92
N LEU A 172 5.63 -8.32 -4.99
CA LEU A 172 5.97 -7.66 -6.24
C LEU A 172 7.46 -7.86 -6.52
N TYR A 173 7.77 -8.48 -7.66
CA TYR A 173 9.15 -8.65 -8.13
C TYR A 173 9.26 -8.04 -9.52
N ASP A 174 9.33 -6.71 -9.62
CA ASP A 174 9.24 -5.93 -10.87
C ASP A 174 7.89 -6.06 -11.59
N GLY A 175 6.88 -6.58 -10.88
CA GLY A 175 5.51 -6.73 -11.37
C GLY A 175 4.67 -5.49 -11.11
N THR A 176 3.50 -5.44 -11.74
CA THR A 176 2.46 -4.44 -11.44
C THR A 176 1.21 -5.12 -10.89
N ALA A 177 0.70 -4.64 -9.76
CA ALA A 177 -0.62 -4.99 -9.27
C ALA A 177 -1.51 -3.74 -9.27
N SER A 178 -2.68 -3.81 -9.88
CA SER A 178 -3.68 -2.77 -9.88
C SER A 178 -5.03 -3.30 -9.40
N ALA A 179 -5.76 -2.47 -8.66
CA ALA A 179 -7.16 -2.69 -8.32
C ALA A 179 -7.91 -1.37 -8.27
N ASP A 180 -9.23 -1.36 -8.45
CA ASP A 180 -10.01 -0.14 -8.19
C ASP A 180 -9.91 0.22 -6.70
N GLY A 181 -10.35 -0.68 -5.81
CA GLY A 181 -10.14 -0.54 -4.37
C GLY A 181 -9.05 -1.48 -3.86
N LEU A 182 -8.22 -1.00 -2.94
CA LEU A 182 -7.22 -1.84 -2.27
C LEU A 182 -7.39 -1.77 -0.76
N GLU A 183 -7.64 -2.92 -0.14
CA GLU A 183 -7.73 -3.08 1.30
C GLU A 183 -6.64 -4.05 1.76
N ASN A 184 -5.58 -3.52 2.38
CA ASN A 184 -4.55 -4.31 3.03
C ASN A 184 -4.90 -4.42 4.52
N SER A 185 -5.48 -5.55 4.94
CA SER A 185 -5.92 -5.78 6.31
C SER A 185 -4.75 -5.83 7.31
N ASP A 186 -5.05 -5.85 8.61
CA ASP A 186 -4.06 -5.90 9.71
C ASP A 186 -3.04 -7.05 9.58
N SER A 187 -3.42 -8.19 8.99
CA SER A 187 -2.51 -9.32 8.74
C SER A 187 -1.89 -9.30 7.34
N GLY A 188 -2.35 -8.40 6.49
CA GLY A 188 -1.94 -8.24 5.11
C GLY A 188 -0.53 -7.67 4.99
N ILE A 189 0.26 -8.28 4.11
CA ILE A 189 1.60 -7.81 3.77
C ILE A 189 1.64 -7.56 2.27
N ILE A 190 2.11 -6.38 1.85
CA ILE A 190 2.49 -6.08 0.47
C ILE A 190 3.98 -5.75 0.47
N SER A 191 4.79 -6.54 -0.23
CA SER A 191 6.25 -6.35 -0.17
C SER A 191 6.95 -6.63 -1.50
N GLY A 192 8.04 -5.89 -1.73
CA GLY A 192 8.97 -6.13 -2.82
C GLY A 192 9.34 -4.86 -3.58
N PHE A 193 9.45 -4.96 -4.90
CA PHE A 193 9.78 -3.87 -5.80
C PHE A 193 8.93 -3.97 -7.07
N GLY A 194 8.59 -2.85 -7.70
CA GLY A 194 7.62 -2.78 -8.79
C GLY A 194 6.56 -1.71 -8.54
N SER A 195 5.33 -1.94 -9.02
CA SER A 195 4.25 -0.95 -8.96
C SER A 195 2.98 -1.51 -8.33
N LEU A 196 2.36 -0.72 -7.46
CA LEU A 196 1.04 -0.93 -6.91
C LEU A 196 0.15 0.24 -7.31
N TYR A 197 -1.04 -0.02 -7.83
CA TYR A 197 -2.00 1.02 -8.21
C TYR A 197 -3.38 0.78 -7.59
N GLY A 198 -3.94 1.83 -6.99
CA GLY A 198 -5.33 1.86 -6.51
C GLY A 198 -6.15 2.91 -7.25
N GLY A 199 -7.11 2.49 -8.09
CA GLY A 199 -8.00 3.40 -8.83
C GLY A 199 -8.99 4.19 -7.96
N GLN A 200 -9.02 3.94 -6.66
CA GLN A 200 -9.85 4.60 -5.67
C GLN A 200 -9.05 4.84 -4.38
N VAL A 201 -9.56 4.36 -3.25
CA VAL A 201 -8.92 4.49 -1.93
C VAL A 201 -8.03 3.29 -1.68
N ILE A 202 -6.80 3.54 -1.26
CA ILE A 202 -5.91 2.55 -0.66
C ILE A 202 -6.08 2.63 0.87
N GLN A 203 -6.59 1.55 1.46
CA GLN A 203 -6.67 1.38 2.91
C GLN A 203 -5.55 0.44 3.37
N ASN A 204 -4.55 0.98 4.07
CA ASN A 204 -3.49 0.16 4.66
C ASN A 204 -3.66 0.04 6.17
N ALA A 205 -4.00 -1.15 6.65
CA ALA A 205 -3.99 -1.52 8.07
C ALA A 205 -2.89 -2.54 8.41
N GLY A 206 -2.38 -3.26 7.41
CA GLY A 206 -1.22 -4.15 7.52
C GLY A 206 0.10 -3.46 7.21
N SER A 207 1.02 -4.17 6.55
CA SER A 207 2.34 -3.65 6.19
C SER A 207 2.52 -3.51 4.68
N ILE A 208 2.98 -2.34 4.23
CA ILE A 208 3.50 -2.13 2.87
C ILE A 208 4.99 -1.79 2.95
N ARG A 209 5.82 -2.62 2.32
CA ARG A 209 7.28 -2.60 2.51
C ARG A 209 8.07 -2.69 1.20
N ALA A 210 8.85 -1.67 0.89
CA ALA A 210 9.84 -1.74 -0.19
C ALA A 210 10.98 -2.69 0.19
N PHE A 211 11.26 -3.70 -0.63
CA PHE A 211 12.30 -4.71 -0.41
C PHE A 211 12.96 -5.10 -1.74
N GLY A 212 14.30 -5.22 -1.75
CA GLY A 212 15.08 -5.64 -2.91
C GLY A 212 15.23 -4.58 -4.02
N GLY A 213 14.39 -3.54 -4.04
CA GLY A 213 14.40 -2.45 -5.00
C GLY A 213 13.35 -1.39 -4.64
N PRO A 214 13.08 -0.43 -5.54
CA PRO A 214 12.05 0.58 -5.32
C PRO A 214 10.64 -0.02 -5.46
N LEU A 215 9.75 0.35 -4.55
CA LEU A 215 8.32 0.10 -4.65
C LEU A 215 7.60 1.42 -4.88
N THR A 216 6.84 1.51 -5.96
CA THR A 216 6.01 2.67 -6.29
C THR A 216 4.55 2.36 -6.01
N ILE A 217 3.88 3.23 -5.26
CA ILE A 217 2.44 3.20 -5.00
C ILE A 217 1.79 4.41 -5.66
N ALA A 218 0.83 4.14 -6.51
CA ALA A 218 0.02 5.13 -7.19
C ALA A 218 -1.45 5.02 -6.75
N TYR A 219 -2.15 6.13 -6.56
CA TYR A 219 -3.58 6.12 -6.20
C TYR A 219 -4.36 7.28 -6.84
N ASP A 220 -5.66 7.10 -7.09
CA ASP A 220 -6.47 8.17 -7.69
C ASP A 220 -7.11 9.11 -6.65
N LEU A 221 -7.61 8.56 -5.53
CA LEU A 221 -8.39 9.36 -4.57
C LEU A 221 -7.63 9.67 -3.28
N SER A 222 -7.23 8.64 -2.53
CA SER A 222 -6.56 8.82 -1.24
C SER A 222 -5.84 7.55 -0.80
N LEU A 223 -4.81 7.72 0.03
CA LEU A 223 -4.20 6.64 0.79
C LEU A 223 -4.37 6.95 2.29
N ASN A 224 -4.99 6.04 3.03
CA ASN A 224 -5.05 6.12 4.50
C ASN A 224 -4.16 5.03 5.08
N ASN A 225 -3.24 5.43 5.97
CA ASN A 225 -2.36 4.51 6.66
C ASN A 225 -2.77 4.38 8.13
N SER A 226 -3.14 3.18 8.54
CA SER A 226 -3.33 2.75 9.94
C SER A 226 -2.40 1.60 10.33
N GLY A 227 -1.70 1.02 9.35
CA GLY A 227 -0.66 0.01 9.53
C GLY A 227 0.74 0.61 9.34
N SER A 228 1.63 -0.08 8.62
CA SER A 228 3.02 0.35 8.42
C SER A 228 3.34 0.64 6.96
N LEU A 229 4.02 1.77 6.70
CA LEU A 229 4.69 2.10 5.45
C LEU A 229 6.20 2.12 5.69
N VAL A 230 6.94 1.21 5.05
CA VAL A 230 8.34 0.96 5.41
C VAL A 230 9.22 0.85 4.16
N ASN A 231 10.42 1.40 4.21
CA ASN A 231 11.50 0.99 3.32
C ASN A 231 12.47 0.08 4.06
N GLU A 232 13.00 -0.94 3.39
CA GLU A 232 14.19 -1.62 3.87
C GLU A 232 15.45 -0.77 3.67
N PRO A 233 16.53 -1.01 4.44
CA PRO A 233 17.80 -0.33 4.24
C PRO A 233 18.24 -0.35 2.78
N GLY A 234 18.54 0.83 2.21
CA GLY A 234 18.96 0.98 0.82
C GLY A 234 17.83 0.92 -0.24
N THR A 235 16.57 0.79 0.15
CA THR A 235 15.42 0.73 -0.77
C THR A 235 14.57 2.01 -0.70
N ALA A 236 13.69 2.21 -1.69
CA ALA A 236 12.82 3.37 -1.74
C ALA A 236 11.34 2.97 -1.82
N LEU A 237 10.52 3.54 -0.95
CA LEU A 237 9.07 3.53 -1.06
C LEU A 237 8.64 4.90 -1.61
N GLN A 238 8.05 4.91 -2.81
CA GLN A 238 7.58 6.11 -3.48
C GLN A 238 6.06 6.07 -3.58
N ILE A 239 5.39 7.11 -3.11
CA ILE A 239 3.93 7.14 -2.99
C ILE A 239 3.44 8.42 -3.63
N GLY A 240 2.50 8.33 -4.57
CA GLY A 240 2.00 9.53 -5.23
C GLY A 240 0.61 9.34 -5.82
N PRO A 241 -0.17 10.43 -5.91
CA PRO A 241 -1.44 10.40 -6.61
C PRO A 241 -1.23 10.27 -8.13
N VAL A 242 -2.23 9.76 -8.82
CA VAL A 242 -2.35 9.82 -10.28
C VAL A 242 -3.28 10.97 -10.63
N GLY A 243 -2.78 11.97 -11.35
CA GLY A 243 -3.60 13.10 -11.80
C GLY A 243 -2.98 14.46 -11.50
N SER A 244 -3.82 15.49 -11.54
CA SER A 244 -3.41 16.87 -11.26
C SER A 244 -3.17 17.07 -9.76
N PRO A 245 -2.18 17.87 -9.33
CA PRO A 245 -1.93 18.19 -7.93
C PRO A 245 -3.13 18.78 -7.16
N GLU A 246 -4.14 19.28 -7.89
CA GLU A 246 -5.32 19.95 -7.32
C GLU A 246 -6.39 18.97 -6.81
N ASP A 247 -6.35 17.70 -7.22
CA ASP A 247 -7.32 16.66 -6.85
C ASP A 247 -6.77 15.71 -5.77
N VAL A 248 -5.61 16.03 -5.21
CA VAL A 248 -4.87 15.17 -4.28
C VAL A 248 -5.35 15.42 -2.86
N ASN A 249 -5.92 14.40 -2.23
CA ASN A 249 -6.16 14.43 -0.80
C ASN A 249 -4.84 14.22 -0.03
N ASP A 250 -4.73 14.87 1.12
CA ASP A 250 -3.66 14.61 2.07
C ASP A 250 -3.60 13.12 2.43
N ILE A 251 -2.38 12.63 2.65
CA ILE A 251 -2.17 11.28 3.16
C ILE A 251 -2.24 11.34 4.67
N ASN A 252 -3.25 10.69 5.23
CA ASN A 252 -3.48 10.64 6.67
C ASN A 252 -2.78 9.42 7.26
N ASN A 253 -1.80 9.67 8.13
CA ASN A 253 -1.05 8.64 8.84
C ASN A 253 -1.54 8.51 10.29
N HIS A 254 -2.32 7.46 10.57
CA HIS A 254 -2.67 6.97 11.90
C HIS A 254 -1.83 5.76 12.33
N GLY A 255 -0.96 5.26 11.45
CA GLY A 255 -0.09 4.12 11.69
C GLY A 255 1.37 4.52 11.78
N THR A 256 2.26 3.64 11.36
CA THR A 256 3.71 3.86 11.36
C THR A 256 4.24 4.17 9.96
N ILE A 257 5.10 5.17 9.86
CA ILE A 257 6.01 5.35 8.73
C ILE A 257 7.43 5.18 9.26
N GLU A 258 8.15 4.17 8.77
CA GLU A 258 9.50 3.84 9.20
C GLU A 258 10.50 4.04 8.05
N VAL A 259 11.50 4.89 8.28
CA VAL A 259 12.41 5.35 7.23
C VAL A 259 13.84 4.88 7.49
N ASN A 260 14.20 3.73 6.92
CA ASN A 260 15.46 3.06 7.19
C ASN A 260 16.66 3.63 6.43
N ALA A 261 17.83 3.50 7.07
CA ALA A 261 19.12 4.01 6.60
C ALA A 261 19.43 3.68 5.14
N GLY A 262 19.98 4.67 4.42
CA GLY A 262 20.38 4.53 3.02
C GLY A 262 19.23 4.42 2.03
N GLY A 263 17.98 4.41 2.51
CA GLY A 263 16.77 4.39 1.69
C GLY A 263 15.88 5.62 1.91
N SER A 264 14.63 5.51 1.46
CA SER A 264 13.68 6.62 1.55
C SER A 264 12.22 6.17 1.59
N VAL A 265 11.37 6.95 2.25
CA VAL A 265 9.92 6.96 2.06
C VAL A 265 9.52 8.35 1.60
N VAL A 266 9.02 8.47 0.37
CA VAL A 266 8.74 9.76 -0.27
C VAL A 266 7.33 9.80 -0.82
N PHE A 267 6.66 10.92 -0.55
CA PHE A 267 5.29 11.22 -0.97
C PHE A 267 5.28 12.39 -1.95
N ASP A 268 4.60 12.24 -3.09
CA ASP A 268 4.22 13.36 -3.97
C ASP A 268 2.85 13.93 -3.57
N ALA A 269 2.67 14.15 -2.26
CA ALA A 269 1.46 14.68 -1.65
C ALA A 269 1.85 15.36 -0.33
N ASP A 270 0.88 16.03 0.28
CA ASP A 270 1.00 16.44 1.67
C ASP A 270 0.73 15.23 2.58
N VAL A 271 1.45 15.15 3.69
CA VAL A 271 1.32 14.09 4.70
C VAL A 271 0.93 14.71 6.02
N VAL A 272 -0.17 14.23 6.60
CA VAL A 272 -0.61 14.58 7.95
C VAL A 272 -0.30 13.40 8.85
N ASN A 273 0.62 13.59 9.79
CA ASN A 273 0.81 12.67 10.91
C ASN A 273 -0.30 12.95 11.91
N GLU A 274 -1.34 12.13 11.85
CA GLU A 274 -2.56 12.25 12.63
C GLU A 274 -2.32 11.80 14.08
N PRO A 275 -3.21 12.13 15.04
CA PRO A 275 -3.13 11.58 16.39
C PRO A 275 -2.98 10.04 16.35
N ASP A 276 -2.12 9.52 17.23
CA ASP A 276 -1.69 8.11 17.30
C ASP A 276 -0.78 7.64 16.13
N GLY A 277 -0.53 8.49 15.14
CA GLY A 277 0.46 8.26 14.08
C GLY A 277 1.90 8.36 14.59
N PHE A 278 2.76 7.51 14.03
CA PHE A 278 4.19 7.43 14.35
C PHE A 278 5.05 7.56 13.10
N ILE A 279 6.02 8.47 13.10
CA ILE A 279 7.05 8.58 12.07
C ILE A 279 8.41 8.38 12.73
N GLU A 280 9.16 7.37 12.28
CA GLU A 280 10.51 7.07 12.77
C GLU A 280 11.54 7.21 11.65
N LEU A 281 12.58 8.01 11.89
CA LEU A 281 13.73 8.15 10.99
C LEU A 281 14.92 7.36 11.52
N ASN A 282 15.22 6.26 10.85
CA ASN A 282 16.35 5.38 11.14
C ASN A 282 17.56 5.70 10.24
N GLY A 283 17.77 6.98 9.92
CA GLY A 283 18.89 7.47 9.09
C GLY A 283 18.60 7.60 7.59
N GLY A 284 17.37 7.35 7.15
CA GLY A 284 16.95 7.49 5.74
C GLY A 284 16.43 8.89 5.37
N THR A 285 15.80 9.00 4.20
CA THR A 285 15.15 10.23 3.72
C THR A 285 13.62 10.11 3.79
N PHE A 286 12.97 10.95 4.58
CA PHE A 286 11.53 11.15 4.56
C PHE A 286 11.19 12.37 3.73
N GLY A 287 10.26 12.23 2.78
CA GLY A 287 9.89 13.33 1.89
C GLY A 287 8.40 13.46 1.69
N ALA A 288 7.90 14.68 1.72
CA ALA A 288 6.55 15.03 1.29
C ALA A 288 6.56 16.45 0.71
N ARG A 289 5.44 16.94 0.18
CA ARG A 289 5.32 18.37 -0.16
C ARG A 289 5.26 19.21 1.11
N THR A 290 4.32 18.87 1.98
CA THR A 290 4.17 19.38 3.34
C THR A 290 4.05 18.21 4.31
N ILE A 291 4.66 18.32 5.48
CA ILE A 291 4.59 17.37 6.59
C ILE A 291 3.94 18.09 7.74
N THR A 292 2.72 17.70 8.08
CA THR A 292 1.97 18.26 9.21
C THR A 292 2.04 17.32 10.40
N GLN A 293 2.59 17.78 11.51
CA GLN A 293 2.63 17.06 12.78
C GLN A 293 1.46 17.52 13.66
N SER A 294 0.48 16.63 13.82
CA SER A 294 -0.69 16.88 14.69
C SER A 294 -0.34 16.63 16.17
N ALA A 295 -1.13 17.23 17.06
CA ALA A 295 -1.00 16.97 18.49
C ALA A 295 -1.35 15.51 18.84
N GLY A 296 -0.52 14.84 19.63
CA GLY A 296 -0.70 13.44 20.00
C GLY A 296 -0.17 12.43 18.97
N ALA A 297 0.42 12.91 17.88
CA ALA A 297 1.24 12.11 16.99
C ALA A 297 2.70 12.13 17.47
N GLU A 298 3.50 11.16 17.04
CA GLU A 298 4.93 11.05 17.34
C GLU A 298 5.76 11.10 16.06
N PHE A 299 6.84 11.88 16.08
CA PHE A 299 7.81 11.98 14.98
C PHE A 299 9.21 12.10 15.58
N GLU A 300 10.04 11.07 15.40
CA GLU A 300 11.37 11.00 15.97
C GLU A 300 12.46 10.39 15.08
N GLY A 301 13.72 10.53 15.51
CA GLY A 301 14.89 9.87 14.93
C GLY A 301 15.90 10.82 14.26
N LEU A 302 16.69 10.29 13.31
CA LEU A 302 17.65 11.05 12.51
C LEU A 302 17.50 10.77 11.01
N GLY A 303 17.88 11.75 10.20
CA GLY A 303 18.06 11.52 8.77
C GLY A 303 17.94 12.77 7.92
N THR A 304 17.24 12.65 6.81
CA THR A 304 16.92 13.77 5.94
C THR A 304 15.41 13.91 5.83
N ILE A 305 14.93 15.14 5.98
CA ILE A 305 13.54 15.53 5.76
C ILE A 305 13.52 16.46 4.54
N THR A 306 12.64 16.21 3.58
CA THR A 306 12.40 17.10 2.43
C THR A 306 10.93 17.46 2.35
N GLY A 307 10.65 18.75 2.11
CA GLY A 307 9.30 19.30 2.21
C GLY A 307 9.16 20.30 3.37
N ASP A 308 8.10 21.10 3.32
CA ASP A 308 7.79 22.05 4.37
C ASP A 308 7.26 21.30 5.61
N VAL A 309 7.75 21.62 6.80
CA VAL A 309 7.34 21.00 8.06
C VAL A 309 6.46 21.98 8.84
N VAL A 310 5.31 21.52 9.28
CA VAL A 310 4.35 22.27 10.09
C VAL A 310 4.09 21.49 11.37
N ILE A 311 4.44 22.06 12.51
CA ILE A 311 4.11 21.51 13.83
C ILE A 311 2.89 22.27 14.33
N GLU A 312 1.75 21.59 14.37
CA GLU A 312 0.47 22.25 14.65
C GLU A 312 0.41 22.87 16.05
N PRO A 313 -0.32 23.97 16.24
CA PRO A 313 -0.53 24.54 17.56
C PRO A 313 -1.16 23.54 18.53
N ASN A 314 -0.72 23.58 19.79
CA ASN A 314 -1.37 22.80 20.84
C ASN A 314 -2.77 23.33 21.12
N SER A 315 -3.68 22.40 21.44
CA SER A 315 -4.92 22.76 22.10
C SER A 315 -4.67 23.10 23.58
N VAL A 316 -5.51 23.96 24.16
CA VAL A 316 -5.41 24.36 25.59
C VAL A 316 -5.54 23.15 26.54
N VAL A 317 -6.23 22.10 26.08
CA VAL A 317 -6.44 20.85 26.81
C VAL A 317 -6.23 19.72 25.82
N GLY A 318 -5.14 18.97 25.96
CA GLY A 318 -4.86 17.85 25.06
C GLY A 318 -3.38 17.47 25.03
N PRO A 319 -3.03 16.48 24.18
CA PRO A 319 -1.64 16.14 23.92
C PRO A 319 -0.89 17.30 23.25
N VAL A 320 0.43 17.24 23.31
CA VAL A 320 1.36 18.23 22.75
C VAL A 320 1.72 17.82 21.32
N SER A 321 1.86 18.76 20.40
CA SER A 321 2.50 18.52 19.10
C SER A 321 4.02 18.71 19.24
N ILE A 322 4.77 17.66 18.93
CA ILE A 322 6.23 17.63 19.09
C ILE A 322 6.89 16.80 17.98
N ILE A 323 8.04 17.29 17.50
CA ILE A 323 9.01 16.53 16.69
C ILE A 323 10.30 16.41 17.49
N ARG A 324 10.89 15.20 17.57
CA ARG A 324 12.12 14.91 18.33
C ARG A 324 13.22 14.35 17.45
N LEU A 325 14.18 15.19 17.08
CA LEU A 325 15.29 14.75 16.23
C LEU A 325 16.51 14.41 17.09
N THR A 326 17.03 13.18 16.95
CA THR A 326 18.14 12.66 17.75
C THR A 326 19.36 12.44 16.87
N GLY A 327 20.42 13.25 17.02
CA GLY A 327 21.58 13.17 16.13
C GLY A 327 21.48 14.05 14.87
N PRO A 328 22.41 13.91 13.91
CA PRO A 328 22.48 14.80 12.74
C PRO A 328 21.26 14.68 11.82
N THR A 329 20.60 15.80 11.54
CA THR A 329 19.43 15.85 10.64
C THR A 329 19.49 17.05 9.70
N ASN A 330 19.03 16.87 8.45
CA ASN A 330 18.84 17.98 7.51
C ASN A 330 17.36 18.12 7.16
N VAL A 331 16.85 19.35 7.18
CA VAL A 331 15.49 19.70 6.74
C VAL A 331 15.60 20.60 5.52
N PHE A 332 15.21 20.04 4.36
CA PHE A 332 15.14 20.73 3.07
C PHE A 332 13.73 21.25 2.82
N GLY A 333 13.38 22.32 3.54
CA GLY A 333 12.08 22.99 3.47
C GLY A 333 11.94 24.03 4.58
N ASN A 334 10.83 24.74 4.59
CA ASN A 334 10.47 25.64 5.67
C ASN A 334 10.07 24.85 6.91
N VAL A 335 10.21 25.45 8.09
CA VAL A 335 9.72 24.87 9.35
C VAL A 335 8.83 25.90 10.02
N THR A 336 7.57 25.53 10.30
CA THR A 336 6.61 26.35 11.03
C THR A 336 6.28 25.67 12.36
N ILE A 337 6.49 26.38 13.47
CA ILE A 337 6.21 25.90 14.82
C ILE A 337 5.02 26.68 15.36
N GLY A 338 3.90 25.98 15.56
CA GLY A 338 2.65 26.53 16.09
C GLY A 338 2.73 26.89 17.58
N ALA A 339 1.70 27.59 18.06
CA ALA A 339 1.65 28.03 19.45
C ALA A 339 1.64 26.85 20.42
N GLY A 340 2.56 26.85 21.39
CA GLY A 340 2.78 25.77 22.36
C GLY A 340 3.46 24.51 21.80
N ALA A 341 3.58 24.38 20.48
CA ALA A 341 4.21 23.23 19.85
C ALA A 341 5.74 23.22 20.08
N THR A 342 6.37 22.05 20.03
CA THR A 342 7.81 21.91 20.30
C THR A 342 8.57 21.30 19.13
N PHE A 343 9.68 21.91 18.74
CA PHE A 343 10.70 21.32 17.89
C PHE A 343 11.93 20.99 18.75
N GLU A 344 12.15 19.71 19.02
CA GLU A 344 13.20 19.22 19.90
C GLU A 344 14.35 18.62 19.09
N VAL A 345 15.59 18.96 19.46
CA VAL A 345 16.81 18.38 18.89
C VAL A 345 17.74 17.96 20.01
N SER A 346 18.08 16.68 20.06
CA SER A 346 19.03 16.13 21.02
C SER A 346 20.27 15.54 20.36
N ASP A 347 21.42 15.65 21.05
CA ASP A 347 22.69 14.97 20.73
C ASP A 347 23.13 15.05 19.25
N GLY A 348 22.83 16.15 18.58
CA GLY A 348 23.01 16.29 17.13
C GLY A 348 22.94 17.72 16.62
N THR A 349 23.28 17.89 15.33
CA THR A 349 23.06 19.16 14.63
C THR A 349 21.95 19.00 13.62
N THR A 350 20.91 19.80 13.77
CA THR A 350 19.84 19.92 12.78
C THR A 350 20.04 21.17 11.95
N ILE A 351 20.14 21.02 10.63
CA ILE A 351 20.24 22.13 9.68
C ILE A 351 18.89 22.29 8.98
N ILE A 352 18.33 23.49 9.04
CA ILE A 352 17.10 23.84 8.33
C ILE A 352 17.48 24.81 7.21
N THR A 353 17.33 24.37 5.96
CA THR A 353 17.74 25.19 4.81
C THR A 353 16.68 26.22 4.42
N GLY A 354 15.40 25.93 4.63
CA GLY A 354 14.31 26.88 4.43
C GLY A 354 14.14 27.85 5.60
N HIS A 355 13.12 28.68 5.53
CA HIS A 355 12.84 29.66 6.58
C HIS A 355 12.18 28.98 7.79
N THR A 356 12.61 29.35 9.00
CA THR A 356 11.98 28.88 10.23
C THR A 356 11.05 29.97 10.78
N THR A 357 9.78 29.65 11.02
CA THR A 357 8.80 30.55 11.65
C THR A 357 8.35 29.95 12.97
N CYS A 358 8.57 30.64 14.08
CA CYS A 358 8.16 30.17 15.41
C CYS A 358 7.12 31.12 16.01
N ASN A 359 5.88 30.65 16.18
CA ASN A 359 4.71 31.45 16.54
C ASN A 359 4.21 31.13 17.95
N ASN A 360 4.86 31.66 18.99
CA ASN A 360 4.66 31.28 20.39
C ASN A 360 4.87 29.77 20.64
N GLY A 361 5.73 29.13 19.85
CA GLY A 361 6.16 27.74 20.06
C GLY A 361 7.52 27.66 20.75
N THR A 362 8.07 26.45 20.82
CA THR A 362 9.34 26.17 21.51
C THR A 362 10.33 25.49 20.58
N ILE A 363 11.59 25.97 20.57
CA ILE A 363 12.75 25.24 20.04
C ILE A 363 13.54 24.74 21.25
N HIS A 364 13.61 23.43 21.44
CA HIS A 364 14.30 22.80 22.58
C HIS A 364 15.53 22.05 22.10
N MET A 365 16.71 22.48 22.55
CA MET A 365 17.99 21.88 22.19
C MET A 365 18.59 21.19 23.42
N ILE A 366 18.77 19.88 23.35
CA ILE A 366 19.31 19.05 24.45
C ILE A 366 20.66 18.49 24.01
N GLY A 367 21.75 19.20 24.32
CA GLY A 367 23.09 18.79 23.88
C GLY A 367 23.36 18.93 22.40
N GLY A 368 22.33 19.25 21.61
CA GLY A 368 22.41 19.48 20.18
C GLY A 368 22.43 20.96 19.79
N ARG A 369 22.20 21.21 18.51
CA ARG A 369 22.12 22.53 17.90
C ARG A 369 21.12 22.56 16.74
N VAL A 370 20.38 23.65 16.63
CA VAL A 370 19.59 23.99 15.44
C VAL A 370 20.28 25.10 14.65
N ILE A 371 20.35 24.97 13.33
CA ILE A 371 20.90 25.98 12.41
C ILE A 371 19.82 26.35 11.38
N CYS A 372 19.15 27.48 11.58
CA CYS A 372 18.16 28.05 10.66
C CYS A 372 18.87 28.84 9.54
N GLN A 373 19.38 28.16 8.50
CA GLN A 373 20.12 28.80 7.40
C GLN A 373 19.25 29.74 6.55
N GLY A 374 17.98 29.40 6.36
CA GLY A 374 17.01 30.27 5.66
C GLY A 374 16.50 31.43 6.50
N GLY A 375 17.00 31.60 7.74
CA GLY A 375 16.57 32.62 8.70
C GLY A 375 15.50 32.13 9.67
N LEU A 376 15.26 32.94 10.70
CA LEU A 376 14.28 32.69 11.76
C LEU A 376 13.39 33.93 11.94
N THR A 377 12.08 33.74 11.84
CA THR A 377 11.06 34.69 12.33
C THR A 377 10.67 34.29 13.75
N ASP A 378 11.03 35.13 14.71
CA ASP A 378 10.75 34.98 16.13
C ASP A 378 9.49 35.77 16.53
N ASN A 379 8.34 35.09 16.60
CA ASN A 379 7.08 35.63 17.09
C ASN A 379 6.81 35.14 18.52
N ASN A 380 7.70 35.53 19.45
CA ASN A 380 7.77 35.07 20.84
C ASN A 380 8.10 33.56 20.95
N CYS A 381 9.09 33.12 20.20
CA CYS A 381 9.63 31.78 20.29
C CYS A 381 10.31 31.59 21.65
N GLU A 382 9.99 30.48 22.33
CA GLU A 382 10.77 30.03 23.48
C GLU A 382 11.93 29.18 22.99
N ILE A 383 13.17 29.63 23.24
CA ILE A 383 14.37 28.84 22.91
C ILE A 383 14.95 28.29 24.21
N ILE A 384 14.84 26.98 24.39
CA ILE A 384 15.38 26.25 25.54
C ILE A 384 16.65 25.54 25.10
N TRP A 385 17.71 25.70 25.89
CA TRP A 385 18.97 24.99 25.66
C TRP A 385 19.46 24.36 26.94
N GLU A 386 19.62 23.04 26.89
CA GLU A 386 20.04 22.19 27.99
C GLU A 386 21.27 21.38 27.58
N PRO A 387 22.16 21.03 28.53
CA PRO A 387 23.23 20.08 28.25
C PRO A 387 22.62 18.71 27.91
N GLY A 388 23.19 18.02 26.92
CA GLY A 388 22.85 16.64 26.63
C GLY A 388 23.52 15.69 27.60
N ILE A 389 23.18 14.42 27.47
CA ILE A 389 23.78 13.35 28.27
C ILE A 389 25.19 13.02 27.73
N ASP A 390 25.33 13.02 26.40
CA ASP A 390 26.56 12.58 25.71
C ASP A 390 27.20 13.70 24.86
N SER A 391 26.42 14.71 24.46
CA SER A 391 26.89 15.88 23.71
C SER A 391 26.50 17.16 24.44
N ASN A 392 27.44 18.09 24.59
CA ASN A 392 27.21 19.39 25.15
C ASN A 392 27.85 20.36 24.17
N ALA A 393 27.04 21.07 23.38
CA ALA A 393 27.52 21.97 22.33
C ALA A 393 28.43 23.12 22.85
N ALA A 394 28.56 23.28 24.18
CA ALA A 394 29.53 24.18 24.82
C ALA A 394 30.58 23.47 25.69
N ASP A 395 30.65 22.15 25.61
CA ASP A 395 31.75 21.35 26.11
C ASP A 395 32.65 20.99 24.92
N TYR A 396 33.46 21.97 24.54
CA TYR A 396 34.37 21.84 23.39
C TYR A 396 35.42 20.76 23.63
N ASN A 397 35.68 20.42 24.89
CA ASN A 397 36.72 19.47 25.25
C ASN A 397 36.18 18.03 25.46
N LEU A 398 34.85 17.86 25.46
CA LEU A 398 34.10 16.60 25.62
C LEU A 398 34.33 15.91 26.97
N ASP A 399 34.49 16.65 28.07
CA ASP A 399 34.69 16.11 29.42
C ASP A 399 33.40 15.93 30.25
N GLY A 400 32.24 16.20 29.63
CA GLY A 400 30.93 16.20 30.26
C GLY A 400 30.65 17.44 31.13
N ARG A 401 31.46 18.51 31.07
CA ARG A 401 31.33 19.70 31.95
C ARG A 401 31.55 21.00 31.19
N VAL A 402 30.49 21.79 31.00
CA VAL A 402 30.63 23.17 30.50
C VAL A 402 31.36 24.06 31.51
N ASN A 403 32.60 24.42 31.22
CA ASN A 403 33.48 25.16 32.10
C ASN A 403 34.38 26.17 31.34
N LEU A 404 35.27 26.87 32.07
CA LEU A 404 36.10 27.93 31.48
C LEU A 404 37.11 27.38 30.45
N GLU A 405 37.49 26.11 30.55
CA GLU A 405 38.37 25.43 29.60
C GLU A 405 37.68 25.26 28.24
N ASP A 406 36.36 25.03 28.23
CA ASP A 406 35.58 24.99 26.98
C ASP A 406 35.48 26.35 26.32
N TYR A 407 35.26 27.40 27.11
CA TYR A 407 35.29 28.76 26.60
C TYR A 407 36.69 29.13 26.06
N ALA A 408 37.76 28.67 26.72
CA ALA A 408 39.12 28.88 26.26
C ALA A 408 39.45 28.08 24.99
N GLN A 409 38.89 26.88 24.80
CA GLN A 409 39.02 26.12 23.56
C GLN A 409 38.21 26.73 22.42
N PHE A 410 36.95 27.10 22.67
CA PHE A 410 36.14 27.87 21.73
C PHE A 410 36.86 29.14 21.29
N ALA A 411 37.35 29.94 22.24
CA ALA A 411 38.10 31.16 21.96
C ALA A 411 39.38 30.88 21.15
N ARG A 412 40.08 29.75 21.37
CA ARG A 412 41.24 29.35 20.55
C ARG A 412 40.84 29.03 19.11
N THR A 413 39.73 28.34 18.89
CA THR A 413 39.23 28.04 17.54
C THR A 413 38.69 29.29 16.83
N TRP A 414 38.06 30.21 17.56
CA TRP A 414 37.45 31.42 16.98
C TRP A 414 38.46 32.57 16.75
N LEU A 415 39.41 32.80 17.68
CA LEU A 415 40.44 33.83 17.53
C LEU A 415 41.51 33.49 16.48
N TRP A 416 41.69 32.22 16.12
CA TRP A 416 42.63 31.84 15.06
C TRP A 416 42.06 31.98 13.65
N GLU A 417 40.74 31.93 13.45
CA GLU A 417 40.14 32.25 12.14
C GLU A 417 39.87 33.74 11.95
N ALA A 418 39.64 34.51 13.02
CA ALA A 418 39.46 35.97 12.93
C ALA A 418 40.75 36.76 12.60
N SER A 419 41.90 36.10 12.42
CA SER A 419 43.18 36.78 12.15
C SER A 419 43.82 36.48 10.77
N TRP A 420 43.21 35.69 9.88
CA TRP A 420 43.74 35.49 8.52
C TRP A 420 42.67 35.24 7.44
N ARG A 421 41.90 36.28 7.06
CA ARG A 421 41.71 36.77 5.67
C ARG A 421 40.62 37.83 5.57
#